data_AF-A0A9R0P7K6-F1
#
_entry.id   AF-A0A9R0P7K6-F1
#
_cell.length_a   1.000
_cell.length_b   1.000
_cell.length_c   1.000
_cell.angle_alpha   90.00
_cell.angle_beta   90.00
_cell.angle_gamma   90.00
#
_symmetry.space_group_name_H-M   'P 1'
#
loop_
_entity.id
_entity.type
_entity.pdbx_description
1 polymer ?
#
loop_
_entity_poly.entity_id
_entity_poly.type
_entity_poly.pdbx_seq_one_letter_code
_entity_poly.pdbx_strand_id
1 'polypeptide(L)'
;MTLGRPTRLDGSARTDHLMSTLVGVVAVYRRLSQFSGKRRPPVRTVDRNLSLVVETIRPEADGVVSLRLANGTPLPAWRPGAHLDLVLSSGLTRQYSLCGDPADRACYRIAVRRIGAASGEIHALAAGTRVTARGPRTAFPLVGAGPFLFVAGGIGITPILPMVRHCVATGADWRLVYTGRSRASMPFLGELPDDERVWIRPTPSTASRRRAPSSSTVSRTARRSTAAARWR
;
A
#
# COMPACT_ATOMS: atom_id res chain seq x y z
N MET A 1 8.46 -15.29 29.63
CA MET A 1 7.76 -14.00 29.46
C MET A 1 6.85 -14.10 28.25
N THR A 2 5.56 -14.31 28.50
CA THR A 2 4.59 -14.78 27.50
C THR A 2 3.83 -13.58 26.94
N LEU A 3 4.07 -13.23 25.68
CA LEU A 3 3.36 -12.15 25.00
C LEU A 3 1.88 -12.52 24.83
N GLY A 4 1.01 -11.78 25.53
CA GLY A 4 -0.45 -11.89 25.39
C GLY A 4 -0.90 -11.59 23.98
N ARG A 5 -1.76 -12.46 23.42
CA ARG A 5 -2.32 -12.32 22.07
C ARG A 5 -3.41 -11.23 22.04
N PRO A 6 -3.52 -10.44 20.95
CA PRO A 6 -4.46 -9.32 20.89
C PRO A 6 -5.91 -9.78 20.62
N THR A 7 -6.84 -9.10 21.29
CA THR A 7 -8.30 -9.28 21.22
C THR A 7 -8.89 -8.78 19.90
N ARG A 8 -9.97 -9.42 19.41
CA ARG A 8 -10.72 -8.96 18.22
C ARG A 8 -11.77 -7.90 18.53
N LEU A 9 -12.15 -7.23 17.45
CA LEU A 9 -12.76 -5.90 17.38
C LEU A 9 -14.28 -5.84 17.63
N ASP A 10 -14.97 -6.91 18.03
CA ASP A 10 -16.43 -6.92 18.25
C ASP A 10 -16.88 -7.44 19.63
N GLY A 11 -15.94 -7.80 20.52
CA GLY A 11 -16.24 -7.94 21.95
C GLY A 11 -17.09 -9.14 22.38
N SER A 12 -17.34 -10.13 21.53
CA SER A 12 -18.01 -11.38 21.94
C SER A 12 -17.01 -12.51 22.23
N ALA A 13 -17.13 -13.12 23.42
CA ALA A 13 -16.31 -14.25 23.86
C ALA A 13 -16.82 -15.60 23.33
N ARG A 14 -16.83 -15.78 22.00
CA ARG A 14 -17.02 -17.10 21.37
C ARG A 14 -15.97 -17.35 20.30
N THR A 15 -15.39 -18.54 20.35
CA THR A 15 -14.27 -18.98 19.51
C THR A 15 -14.74 -19.19 18.07
N ASP A 16 -14.41 -18.26 17.17
CA ASP A 16 -14.67 -18.43 15.74
C ASP A 16 -13.73 -19.49 15.15
N HIS A 17 -14.18 -20.74 15.16
CA HIS A 17 -13.49 -21.86 14.52
C HIS A 17 -13.14 -21.54 13.06
N LEU A 18 -13.99 -20.82 12.32
CA LEU A 18 -13.73 -20.41 10.94
C LEU A 18 -12.44 -19.57 10.79
N MET A 19 -12.14 -18.70 11.75
CA MET A 19 -10.99 -17.81 11.69
C MET A 19 -9.72 -18.47 12.22
N SER A 20 -9.85 -19.41 13.16
CA SER A 20 -8.77 -20.32 13.53
C SER A 20 -8.35 -21.21 12.35
N THR A 21 -9.32 -21.81 11.66
CA THR A 21 -9.07 -22.64 10.47
C THR A 21 -8.46 -21.81 9.35
N LEU A 22 -8.93 -20.58 9.12
CA LEU A 22 -8.35 -19.69 8.10
C LEU A 22 -6.89 -19.31 8.44
N VAL A 23 -6.57 -19.01 9.70
CA VAL A 23 -5.18 -18.73 10.13
C VAL A 23 -4.31 -19.97 10.01
N GLY A 24 -4.84 -21.16 10.34
CA GLY A 24 -4.17 -22.45 10.15
C GLY A 24 -3.88 -22.74 8.68
N VAL A 25 -4.87 -22.55 7.80
CA VAL A 25 -4.73 -22.73 6.34
C VAL A 25 -3.74 -21.73 5.75
N VAL A 26 -3.75 -20.46 6.17
CA VAL A 26 -2.75 -19.46 5.75
C VAL A 26 -1.36 -19.83 6.26
N ALA A 27 -1.22 -20.36 7.48
CA ALA A 27 0.07 -20.80 8.02
C ALA A 27 0.63 -22.02 7.28
N VAL A 28 -0.23 -22.99 6.94
CA VAL A 28 0.11 -24.17 6.14
C VAL A 28 0.45 -23.77 4.71
N TYR A 29 -0.34 -22.90 4.08
CA TYR A 29 -0.06 -22.34 2.76
C TYR A 29 1.27 -21.58 2.75
N ARG A 30 1.57 -20.79 3.78
CA ARG A 30 2.86 -20.07 3.92
C ARG A 30 4.04 -21.04 4.08
N ARG A 31 3.83 -22.18 4.74
CA ARG A 31 4.85 -23.24 4.92
C ARG A 31 5.07 -24.04 3.63
N LEU A 32 4.00 -24.35 2.89
CA LEU A 32 4.06 -25.04 1.60
C LEU A 32 4.59 -24.11 0.48
N SER A 33 4.28 -22.81 0.52
CA SER A 33 4.82 -21.83 -0.43
C SER A 33 6.31 -21.55 -0.23
N GLN A 34 6.88 -21.90 0.93
CA GLN A 34 8.32 -21.87 1.17
C GLN A 34 9.05 -23.05 0.50
N PHE A 35 8.33 -24.14 0.17
CA PHE A 35 8.88 -25.29 -0.56
C PHE A 35 8.78 -25.15 -2.09
N SER A 36 7.93 -24.26 -2.61
CA SER A 36 7.91 -23.93 -4.03
C SER A 36 8.88 -22.79 -4.34
N GLY A 37 10.16 -23.07 -4.18
CA GLY A 37 11.25 -22.19 -4.63
C GLY A 37 11.32 -22.15 -6.15
N LYS A 38 10.37 -21.48 -6.82
CA LYS A 38 10.65 -20.94 -8.16
C LYS A 38 11.78 -19.95 -7.97
N ARG A 39 12.98 -20.31 -8.46
CA ARG A 39 14.18 -19.46 -8.45
C ARG A 39 13.75 -18.03 -8.82
N ARG A 40 13.77 -17.11 -7.85
CA ARG A 40 13.69 -15.67 -8.17
C ARG A 40 14.82 -15.44 -9.17
N PRO A 41 14.56 -14.87 -10.36
CA PRO A 41 15.64 -14.55 -11.28
C PRO A 41 16.66 -13.70 -10.50
N PRO A 42 17.96 -13.93 -10.70
CA PRO A 42 18.98 -13.17 -10.00
C PRO A 42 18.72 -11.68 -10.22
N VAL A 43 18.61 -10.92 -9.13
CA VAL A 43 18.57 -9.46 -9.20
C VAL A 43 19.86 -9.05 -9.90
N ARG A 44 19.78 -8.61 -11.16
CA ARG A 44 20.93 -8.00 -11.85
C ARG A 44 21.33 -6.77 -11.04
N THR A 45 22.44 -6.88 -10.32
CA THR A 45 23.06 -5.79 -9.56
C THR A 45 23.61 -4.78 -10.55
N VAL A 46 22.76 -3.83 -10.95
CA VAL A 46 23.23 -2.57 -11.51
C VAL A 46 23.63 -1.70 -10.32
N ASP A 47 24.85 -1.85 -9.83
CA ASP A 47 25.44 -0.96 -8.82
C ASP A 47 25.92 0.35 -9.48
N ARG A 48 24.98 1.07 -10.08
CA ARG A 48 25.24 2.45 -10.51
C ARG A 48 25.04 3.34 -9.28
N ASN A 49 26.13 3.91 -8.79
CA ASN A 49 26.05 5.04 -7.87
C ASN A 49 25.70 6.29 -8.70
N LEU A 50 24.53 6.86 -8.44
CA LEU A 50 24.04 8.09 -9.04
C LEU A 50 24.17 9.21 -8.01
N SER A 51 24.96 10.24 -8.34
CA SER A 51 24.92 11.50 -7.61
C SER A 51 23.74 12.31 -8.14
N LEU A 52 22.73 12.50 -7.31
CA LEU A 52 21.51 13.23 -7.65
C LEU A 52 21.39 14.47 -6.75
N VAL A 53 20.60 15.44 -7.19
CA VAL A 53 20.22 16.64 -6.48
C VAL A 53 18.72 16.60 -6.25
N VAL A 54 18.29 16.95 -5.05
CA VAL A 54 16.87 17.17 -4.75
C VAL A 54 16.44 18.46 -5.46
N GLU A 55 15.69 18.36 -6.55
CA GLU A 55 15.17 19.54 -7.25
C GLU A 55 14.01 20.16 -6.48
N THR A 56 13.04 19.33 -6.08
CA THR A 56 11.83 19.78 -5.41
C THR A 56 11.39 18.79 -4.35
N ILE A 57 10.86 19.30 -3.25
CA ILE A 57 10.19 18.54 -2.20
C ILE A 57 8.74 19.02 -2.14
N ARG A 58 7.77 18.10 -2.16
CA ARG A 58 6.35 18.45 -2.07
C ARG A 58 5.66 17.63 -0.98
N PRO A 59 4.83 18.25 -0.12
CA PRO A 59 3.95 17.48 0.75
C PRO A 59 2.86 16.80 -0.09
N GLU A 60 2.70 15.49 0.07
CA GLU A 60 1.70 14.70 -0.69
C GLU A 60 0.53 14.22 0.18
N ALA A 61 0.77 14.12 1.49
CA ALA A 61 -0.18 13.71 2.51
C ALA A 61 0.43 13.97 3.89
N ASP A 62 -0.36 13.80 4.95
CA ASP A 62 0.10 13.90 6.34
C ASP A 62 1.29 12.97 6.61
N GLY A 63 2.45 13.57 6.86
CA GLY A 63 3.70 12.87 7.13
C GLY A 63 4.30 12.17 5.90
N VAL A 64 3.91 12.55 4.68
CA VAL A 64 4.48 12.06 3.42
C VAL A 64 4.95 13.23 2.56
N VAL A 65 6.20 13.16 2.11
CA VAL A 65 6.75 14.08 1.10
C VAL A 65 7.18 13.31 -0.13
N SER A 66 7.05 13.91 -1.31
CA SER A 66 7.71 13.45 -2.53
C SER A 66 8.96 14.26 -2.80
N LEU A 67 9.97 13.60 -3.35
CA LEU A 67 11.22 14.21 -3.79
C LEU A 67 11.38 13.98 -5.29
N ARG A 68 11.66 15.05 -6.04
CA ARG A 68 12.14 15.00 -7.42
C ARG A 68 13.67 15.03 -7.40
N LEU A 69 14.31 14.00 -7.94
CA LEU A 69 15.75 13.79 -7.92
C LEU A 69 16.30 13.82 -9.34
N ALA A 70 17.27 14.67 -9.63
CA ALA A 70 17.87 14.81 -10.96
C ALA A 70 19.37 15.04 -10.88
N ASN A 71 20.09 14.94 -12.00
CA ASN A 71 21.52 15.27 -12.07
C ASN A 71 21.88 16.12 -13.30
N GLY A 72 20.89 16.74 -13.94
CA GLY A 72 21.07 17.53 -15.17
C GLY A 72 21.33 16.70 -16.43
N THR A 73 21.30 15.37 -16.36
CA THR A 73 21.49 14.47 -17.50
C THR A 73 20.37 13.41 -17.57
N PRO A 74 20.12 12.79 -18.74
CA PRO A 74 19.15 11.72 -18.84
C PRO A 74 19.49 10.54 -17.92
N LEU A 75 18.63 10.30 -16.93
CA LEU A 75 18.75 9.21 -15.97
C LEU A 75 18.52 7.85 -16.65
N PRO A 76 19.03 6.75 -16.06
CA PRO A 76 18.72 5.40 -16.51
C PRO A 76 17.22 5.13 -16.60
N ALA A 77 16.80 4.39 -17.61
CA ALA A 77 15.40 3.98 -17.72
C ALA A 77 15.03 2.99 -16.60
N TRP A 78 13.76 3.01 -16.19
CA TRP A 78 13.20 2.10 -15.21
C TRP A 78 11.82 1.61 -15.63
N ARG A 79 11.28 0.62 -14.94
CA ARG A 79 9.94 0.05 -15.19
C ARG A 79 9.09 0.13 -13.91
N PRO A 80 7.75 0.21 -14.02
CA PRO A 80 6.87 0.20 -12.85
C PRO A 80 7.23 -0.89 -11.84
N GLY A 81 7.26 -0.50 -10.56
CA GLY A 81 7.72 -1.36 -9.45
C GLY A 81 9.23 -1.34 -9.18
N ALA A 82 9.99 -0.51 -9.89
CA ALA A 82 11.38 -0.24 -9.54
C ALA A 82 11.53 0.65 -8.30
N HIS A 83 12.70 0.59 -7.66
CA HIS A 83 13.09 1.37 -6.50
C HIS A 83 14.55 1.85 -6.61
N LEU A 84 14.88 2.83 -5.79
CA LEU A 84 16.24 3.33 -5.55
C LEU A 84 16.64 3.01 -4.12
N ASP A 85 17.93 2.76 -3.91
CA ASP A 85 18.51 2.74 -2.56
C ASP A 85 19.19 4.08 -2.32
N LEU A 86 18.64 4.89 -1.41
CA LEU A 86 19.25 6.15 -0.99
C LEU A 86 20.24 5.91 0.14
N VAL A 87 21.45 6.41 -0.04
CA VAL A 87 22.50 6.46 0.99
C VAL A 87 22.40 7.81 1.68
N LEU A 88 22.10 7.79 2.98
CA LEU A 88 21.92 8.97 3.81
C LEU A 88 23.25 9.42 4.42
N SER A 89 23.30 10.67 4.87
CA SER A 89 24.47 11.25 5.55
C SER A 89 24.85 10.49 6.82
N SER A 90 23.88 9.90 7.51
CA SER A 90 24.12 9.02 8.67
C SER A 90 24.79 7.68 8.31
N GLY A 91 25.00 7.38 7.03
CA GLY A 91 25.45 6.07 6.55
C GLY A 91 24.33 5.04 6.42
N LEU A 92 23.11 5.36 6.86
CA LEU A 92 21.95 4.49 6.66
C LEU A 92 21.58 4.42 5.17
N THR A 93 21.26 3.22 4.69
CA THR A 93 20.71 3.02 3.34
C THR A 93 19.25 2.57 3.43
N ARG A 94 18.36 3.17 2.64
CA ARG A 94 16.93 2.81 2.57
C ARG A 94 16.40 2.77 1.15
N GLN A 95 15.48 1.85 0.91
CA GLN A 95 14.88 1.64 -0.41
C GLN A 95 13.58 2.42 -0.54
N TYR A 96 13.41 3.14 -1.65
CA TYR A 96 12.20 3.88 -1.97
C TYR A 96 11.73 3.56 -3.38
N SER A 97 10.46 3.17 -3.50
CA SER A 97 9.85 2.90 -4.80
C SER A 97 9.78 4.17 -5.64
N LEU A 98 10.10 4.03 -6.92
CA LEU A 98 9.88 5.07 -7.91
C LEU A 98 8.38 5.17 -8.17
N CYS A 99 7.84 6.38 -8.02
CA CYS A 99 6.43 6.69 -8.21
C CYS A 99 6.19 7.77 -9.28
N GLY A 100 7.24 8.15 -10.04
CA GLY A 100 7.16 9.10 -11.15
C GLY A 100 6.62 8.50 -12.44
N ASP A 101 6.83 9.22 -13.54
CA ASP A 101 6.62 8.69 -14.89
C ASP A 101 7.90 7.98 -15.37
N PRO A 102 7.85 6.68 -15.74
CA PRO A 102 8.99 5.98 -16.35
C PRO A 102 9.51 6.60 -17.66
N ALA A 103 8.69 7.38 -18.37
CA ALA A 103 9.09 8.08 -19.59
C ALA A 103 9.87 9.39 -19.31
N ASP A 104 9.69 10.01 -18.13
CA ASP A 104 10.49 11.15 -17.71
C ASP A 104 11.90 10.68 -17.32
N ARG A 105 12.85 10.88 -18.24
CA ARG A 105 14.27 10.59 -18.02
C ARG A 105 15.04 11.77 -17.43
N ALA A 106 14.43 12.93 -17.22
CA ALA A 106 15.10 14.06 -16.59
C ALA A 106 15.19 13.90 -15.07
N CYS A 107 14.23 13.19 -14.46
CA CYS A 107 14.20 13.02 -13.01
C CYS A 107 13.65 11.66 -12.57
N TYR A 108 13.93 11.33 -11.31
CA TYR A 108 13.22 10.30 -10.56
C TYR A 108 12.32 10.94 -9.52
N ARG A 109 11.16 10.34 -9.27
CA ARG A 109 10.28 10.72 -8.15
C ARG A 109 10.14 9.57 -7.17
N ILE A 110 10.40 9.85 -5.90
CA ILE A 110 10.12 8.95 -4.78
C ILE A 110 9.17 9.62 -3.79
N ALA A 111 8.49 8.83 -2.96
CA ALA A 111 7.70 9.35 -1.83
C ALA A 111 8.10 8.67 -0.53
N VAL A 112 8.25 9.47 0.52
CA VAL A 112 8.78 9.04 1.81
C VAL A 112 7.82 9.41 2.92
N ARG A 113 7.35 8.39 3.64
CA ARG A 113 6.58 8.56 4.87
C ARG A 113 7.52 8.65 6.08
N ARG A 114 7.26 9.58 6.99
CA ARG A 114 8.03 9.75 8.23
C ARG A 114 7.69 8.67 9.26
N ILE A 115 8.58 7.70 9.46
CA ILE A 115 8.40 6.55 10.36
C ILE A 115 9.68 6.14 11.14
N GLY A 116 10.66 7.03 11.26
CA GLY A 116 11.90 6.78 12.01
C GLY A 116 13.07 7.66 11.55
N ALA A 117 14.27 7.42 12.09
CA ALA A 117 15.45 8.24 11.86
C ALA A 117 15.78 8.45 10.38
N ALA A 118 15.92 7.37 9.59
CA ALA A 118 16.25 7.46 8.17
C ALA A 118 15.23 8.27 7.34
N SER A 119 13.93 8.03 7.55
CA SER A 119 12.90 8.85 6.91
C SER A 119 12.86 10.28 7.45
N GLY A 120 13.26 10.49 8.71
CA GLY A 120 13.37 11.79 9.33
C GLY A 120 14.48 12.63 8.70
N GLU A 121 15.63 12.03 8.41
CA GLU A 121 16.71 12.65 7.65
C GLU A 121 16.25 13.09 6.26
N ILE A 122 15.52 12.23 5.54
CA ILE A 122 14.97 12.60 4.22
C ILE A 122 13.97 13.75 4.32
N HIS A 123 13.13 13.75 5.36
CA HIS A 123 12.19 14.85 5.61
C HIS A 123 12.88 16.16 5.97
N ALA A 124 14.14 16.11 6.41
CA ALA A 124 14.95 17.29 6.73
C ALA A 124 15.78 17.80 5.54
N LEU A 125 15.77 17.10 4.40
CA LEU A 125 16.46 17.57 3.20
C LEU A 125 15.83 18.85 2.66
N ALA A 126 16.63 19.63 1.93
CA ALA A 126 16.18 20.81 1.21
C ALA A 126 16.46 20.67 -0.29
N ALA A 127 15.74 21.42 -1.13
CA ALA A 127 16.07 21.58 -2.53
C ALA A 127 17.55 22.02 -2.70
N GLY A 128 18.21 21.52 -3.72
CA GLY A 128 19.66 21.69 -3.95
C GLY A 128 20.54 20.69 -3.20
N THR A 129 20.00 19.91 -2.26
CA THR A 129 20.81 18.93 -1.51
C THR A 129 21.23 17.77 -2.41
N ARG A 130 22.53 17.43 -2.38
CA ARG A 130 23.07 16.26 -3.07
C ARG A 130 22.81 14.98 -2.28
N VAL A 131 22.34 13.95 -2.97
CA VAL A 131 22.08 12.62 -2.42
C VAL A 131 22.70 11.55 -3.31
N THR A 132 23.16 10.46 -2.70
CA THR A 132 23.66 9.30 -3.45
C THR A 132 22.55 8.27 -3.53
N ALA A 133 22.19 7.89 -4.75
CA ALA A 133 21.22 6.84 -5.03
C ALA A 133 21.89 5.65 -5.72
N ARG A 134 21.43 4.44 -5.44
CA ARG A 134 21.81 3.23 -6.18
C ARG A 134 20.62 2.66 -6.92
N GLY A 135 20.83 2.19 -8.15
CA GLY A 135 19.80 1.61 -9.01
C GLY A 135 19.59 2.41 -10.30
N PRO A 136 18.39 2.37 -10.90
CA PRO A 136 17.15 1.74 -10.42
C PRO A 136 17.21 0.21 -10.41
N ARG A 137 16.61 -0.41 -9.39
CA ARG A 137 16.47 -1.87 -9.23
C ARG A 137 15.00 -2.25 -9.25
N THR A 138 14.66 -3.43 -9.77
CA THR A 138 13.26 -3.90 -9.81
C THR A 138 13.13 -5.21 -9.06
N ALA A 139 12.32 -5.22 -7.99
CA ALA A 139 11.96 -6.41 -7.23
C ALA A 139 10.46 -6.73 -7.27
N PHE A 140 9.66 -5.84 -7.88
CA PHE A 140 8.21 -5.97 -8.00
C PHE A 140 7.76 -5.65 -9.43
N PRO A 141 8.20 -6.43 -10.44
CA PRO A 141 7.82 -6.15 -11.82
C PRO A 141 6.33 -6.38 -12.04
N LEU A 142 5.70 -5.54 -12.86
CA LEU A 142 4.38 -5.84 -13.44
C LEU A 142 4.58 -6.91 -14.53
N VAL A 143 4.01 -8.10 -14.31
CA VAL A 143 4.16 -9.27 -15.19
C VAL A 143 2.79 -9.73 -15.68
N GLY A 144 2.68 -10.03 -16.97
CA GLY A 144 1.44 -10.47 -17.61
C GLY A 144 0.74 -9.34 -18.37
N ALA A 145 -0.42 -9.67 -18.96
CA ALA A 145 -1.24 -8.73 -19.75
C ALA A 145 -2.56 -8.33 -19.07
N GLY A 146 -2.85 -8.87 -17.87
CA GLY A 146 -4.08 -8.62 -17.11
C GLY A 146 -5.09 -9.77 -17.16
N PRO A 147 -6.25 -9.62 -16.51
CA PRO A 147 -6.66 -8.45 -15.74
C PRO A 147 -5.87 -8.29 -14.42
N PHE A 148 -5.66 -7.05 -13.99
CA PHE A 148 -4.94 -6.74 -12.76
C PHE A 148 -5.87 -6.28 -11.63
N LEU A 149 -5.62 -6.76 -10.40
CA LEU A 149 -6.19 -6.16 -9.19
C LEU A 149 -5.06 -5.62 -8.32
N PHE A 150 -4.96 -4.29 -8.25
CA PHE A 150 -4.02 -3.60 -7.39
C PHE A 150 -4.65 -3.36 -6.02
N VAL A 151 -3.90 -3.66 -4.95
CA VAL A 151 -4.29 -3.35 -3.58
C VAL A 151 -3.19 -2.52 -2.95
N ALA A 152 -3.48 -1.26 -2.66
CA ALA A 152 -2.54 -0.30 -2.08
C ALA A 152 -2.96 0.07 -0.65
N GLY A 153 -1.97 0.17 0.25
CA GLY A 153 -2.17 0.60 1.63
C GLY A 153 -1.25 1.77 2.00
N GLY A 154 -1.81 2.96 2.24
CA GLY A 154 -1.05 4.17 2.59
C GLY A 154 0.08 4.46 1.60
N ILE A 155 1.33 4.45 2.07
CA ILE A 155 2.53 4.70 1.25
C ILE A 155 2.80 3.58 0.22
N GLY A 156 2.19 2.41 0.39
CA GLY A 156 2.28 1.29 -0.56
C GLY A 156 1.67 1.59 -1.94
N ILE A 157 1.02 2.75 -2.11
CA ILE A 157 0.60 3.24 -3.43
C ILE A 157 1.80 3.55 -4.35
N THR A 158 2.98 3.82 -3.79
CA THR A 158 4.16 4.30 -4.54
C THR A 158 4.59 3.40 -5.71
N PRO A 159 4.77 2.07 -5.55
CA PRO A 159 5.06 1.20 -6.69
C PRO A 159 3.84 0.92 -7.58
N ILE A 160 2.61 1.06 -7.05
CA ILE A 160 1.36 0.74 -7.75
C ILE A 160 0.94 1.88 -8.69
N LEU A 161 1.14 3.14 -8.31
CA LEU A 161 0.79 4.30 -9.12
C LEU A 161 1.35 4.22 -10.56
N PRO A 162 2.67 3.96 -10.79
CA PRO A 162 3.18 3.80 -12.14
C PRO A 162 2.68 2.53 -12.84
N MET A 163 2.27 1.49 -12.11
CA MET A 163 1.64 0.30 -12.71
C MET A 163 0.25 0.61 -13.24
N VAL A 164 -0.57 1.32 -12.45
CA VAL A 164 -1.89 1.80 -12.88
C VAL A 164 -1.76 2.68 -14.11
N ARG A 165 -0.81 3.64 -14.10
CA ARG A 165 -0.52 4.47 -15.28
C ARG A 165 -0.14 3.64 -16.50
N HIS A 166 0.67 2.61 -16.32
CA HIS A 166 1.04 1.71 -17.41
C HIS A 166 -0.19 0.98 -17.97
N CYS A 167 -1.06 0.43 -17.12
CA CYS A 167 -2.30 -0.23 -17.57
C CYS A 167 -3.25 0.74 -18.28
N VAL A 168 -3.39 1.98 -17.79
CA VAL A 168 -4.17 3.03 -18.47
C VAL A 168 -3.59 3.32 -19.85
N ALA A 169 -2.28 3.49 -19.97
CA ALA A 169 -1.62 3.80 -21.24
C ALA A 169 -1.67 2.65 -22.26
N THR A 170 -1.66 1.39 -21.80
CA THR A 170 -1.70 0.20 -22.69
C THR A 170 -3.10 -0.34 -22.92
N GLY A 171 -4.12 0.19 -22.25
CA GLY A 171 -5.50 -0.31 -22.32
C GLY A 171 -5.71 -1.67 -21.64
N ALA A 172 -4.78 -2.14 -20.81
CA ALA A 172 -4.94 -3.40 -20.07
C ALA A 172 -6.09 -3.29 -19.06
N ASP A 173 -6.82 -4.38 -18.80
CA ASP A 173 -7.87 -4.38 -17.76
C ASP A 173 -7.24 -4.34 -16.36
N TRP A 174 -7.75 -3.44 -15.50
CA TRP A 174 -7.22 -3.23 -14.16
C TRP A 174 -8.28 -2.69 -13.21
N ARG A 175 -8.06 -2.94 -11.91
CA ARG A 175 -8.83 -2.37 -10.80
C ARG A 175 -7.90 -1.99 -9.65
N LEU A 176 -8.27 -0.99 -8.87
CA LEU A 176 -7.50 -0.50 -7.72
C LEU A 176 -8.36 -0.42 -6.46
N VAL A 177 -7.93 -1.10 -5.40
CA VAL A 177 -8.41 -0.85 -4.04
C VAL A 177 -7.33 -0.08 -3.28
N TYR A 178 -7.59 1.17 -2.93
CA TYR A 178 -6.67 2.01 -2.17
C TYR A 178 -7.19 2.29 -0.77
N THR A 179 -6.48 1.80 0.25
CA THR A 179 -6.85 1.97 1.66
C THR A 179 -5.77 2.71 2.45
N GLY A 180 -6.16 3.35 3.56
CA GLY A 180 -5.27 4.09 4.45
C GLY A 180 -5.99 4.50 5.73
N ARG A 181 -5.27 5.01 6.73
CA ARG A 181 -5.87 5.35 8.04
C ARG A 181 -6.88 6.50 7.95
N SER A 182 -6.62 7.46 7.07
CA SER A 182 -7.47 8.61 6.77
C SER A 182 -7.14 9.08 5.36
N ARG A 183 -8.07 9.79 4.69
CA ARG A 183 -7.79 10.40 3.38
C ARG A 183 -6.59 11.34 3.42
N ALA A 184 -6.43 12.10 4.50
CA ALA A 184 -5.32 13.03 4.68
C ALA A 184 -3.95 12.33 4.71
N SER A 185 -3.89 11.06 5.13
CA SER A 185 -2.64 10.26 5.15
C SER A 185 -2.39 9.43 3.88
N MET A 186 -3.22 9.58 2.85
CA MET A 186 -3.17 8.82 1.60
C MET A 186 -2.60 9.69 0.48
N PRO A 187 -1.30 9.56 0.13
CA PRO A 187 -0.70 10.37 -0.91
C PRO A 187 -1.25 10.05 -2.30
N PHE A 188 -1.12 11.02 -3.22
CA PHE A 188 -1.43 10.89 -4.65
C PHE A 188 -2.89 10.62 -5.01
N LEU A 189 -3.84 10.89 -4.13
CA LEU A 189 -5.27 10.75 -4.43
C LEU A 189 -5.70 11.55 -5.67
N GLY A 190 -5.14 12.75 -5.86
CA GLY A 190 -5.43 13.60 -7.03
C GLY A 190 -4.71 13.18 -8.32
N GLU A 191 -3.82 12.19 -8.27
CA GLU A 191 -3.13 11.64 -9.46
C GLU A 191 -3.76 10.34 -9.94
N LEU A 192 -4.75 9.81 -9.22
CA LEU A 192 -5.50 8.62 -9.63
C LEU A 192 -6.59 9.02 -10.63
N PRO A 193 -6.90 8.15 -11.62
CA PRO A 193 -8.04 8.37 -12.49
C PRO A 193 -9.33 8.49 -11.68
N ASP A 194 -10.20 9.42 -12.08
CA ASP A 194 -11.57 9.49 -11.58
C ASP A 194 -12.42 8.47 -12.34
N ASP A 195 -12.37 7.22 -11.87
CA ASP A 195 -12.86 6.05 -12.58
C ASP A 195 -13.49 5.05 -11.59
N GLU A 196 -14.57 4.37 -11.99
CA GLU A 196 -15.27 3.37 -11.18
C GLU A 196 -14.39 2.16 -10.79
N ARG A 197 -13.29 1.94 -11.51
CA ARG A 197 -12.27 0.91 -11.22
C ARG A 197 -11.44 1.24 -9.98
N VAL A 198 -11.56 2.45 -9.41
CA VAL A 198 -10.79 2.93 -8.26
C VAL A 198 -11.66 3.03 -7.01
N TRP A 199 -11.41 2.14 -6.04
CA TRP A 199 -12.07 2.16 -4.74
C TRP A 199 -11.16 2.75 -3.66
N ILE A 200 -11.46 3.97 -3.24
CA ILE A 200 -10.77 4.62 -2.12
C ILE A 200 -11.50 4.28 -0.82
N ARG A 201 -10.83 3.55 0.09
CA ARG A 201 -11.38 3.03 1.35
C ARG A 201 -10.54 3.43 2.57
N PRO A 202 -10.70 4.67 3.08
CA PRO A 202 -10.11 5.06 4.36
C PRO A 202 -10.67 4.18 5.49
N THR A 203 -9.82 3.76 6.42
CA THR A 203 -10.28 3.06 7.62
C THR A 203 -11.11 4.03 8.45
N PRO A 204 -12.36 3.69 8.81
CA PRO A 204 -13.14 4.52 9.72
C PRO A 204 -12.41 4.63 11.06
N SER A 205 -12.30 5.83 11.61
CA SER A 205 -11.79 6.01 12.96
C SER A 205 -12.72 5.26 13.94
N THR A 206 -12.17 4.66 14.99
CA THR A 206 -12.92 3.89 15.99
C THR A 206 -14.06 4.72 16.63
N ALA A 207 -13.96 6.04 16.62
CA ALA A 207 -14.98 6.98 17.08
C ALA A 207 -16.28 6.92 16.23
N SER A 208 -16.17 6.69 14.92
CA SER A 208 -17.34 6.56 14.02
C SER A 208 -18.09 5.23 14.19
N ARG A 209 -17.45 4.23 14.80
CA ARG A 209 -18.03 2.90 15.02
C ARG A 209 -19.04 2.84 16.18
N ARG A 210 -19.11 3.89 17.02
CA ARG A 210 -20.08 4.01 18.14
C ARG A 210 -21.45 4.61 17.74
N ARG A 211 -21.69 4.84 16.44
CA ARG A 211 -22.93 5.43 15.92
C ARG A 211 -23.75 4.46 15.05
N ALA A 212 -23.65 3.16 15.28
CA ALA A 212 -24.68 2.23 14.84
C ALA A 212 -25.82 2.26 15.87
N PRO A 213 -27.10 2.45 15.47
CA PRO A 213 -28.21 2.40 16.40
C PRO A 213 -28.27 0.99 17.01
N SER A 214 -28.23 0.92 18.34
CA SER A 214 -28.52 -0.31 19.08
C SER A 214 -29.92 -0.76 18.69
N SER A 215 -30.04 -1.94 18.08
CA SER A 215 -31.31 -2.61 17.84
C SER A 215 -32.06 -2.77 19.17
N SER A 216 -33.06 -1.92 19.38
CA SER A 216 -34.00 -2.03 20.48
C SER A 216 -34.89 -3.27 20.27
N THR A 217 -34.77 -4.21 21.20
CA THR A 217 -35.87 -4.99 21.77
C THR A 217 -36.78 -5.72 20.78
N VAL A 218 -36.41 -6.95 20.42
CA VAL A 218 -37.44 -7.98 20.11
C VAL A 218 -37.94 -8.51 21.44
N SER A 219 -39.02 -7.92 21.95
CA SER A 219 -39.75 -8.43 23.11
C SER A 219 -40.50 -9.71 22.71
N ARG A 220 -40.00 -10.84 23.21
CA ARG A 220 -40.69 -12.13 23.18
C ARG A 220 -41.73 -12.13 24.31
N THR A 221 -43.02 -12.07 23.96
CA THR A 221 -44.09 -12.42 24.90
C THR A 221 -45.01 -13.44 24.25
N ALA A 222 -45.02 -14.63 24.84
CA ALA A 222 -45.90 -15.72 24.49
C ALA A 222 -47.29 -15.50 25.09
N ARG A 223 -48.35 -15.88 24.35
CA ARG A 223 -49.60 -16.38 24.94
C ARG A 223 -50.22 -17.44 24.02
N ARG A 224 -50.62 -18.54 24.65
CA ARG A 224 -51.29 -19.73 24.10
C ARG A 224 -52.80 -19.49 23.94
N SER A 225 -53.41 -20.39 23.15
CA SER A 225 -54.84 -20.79 23.08
C SER A 225 -55.75 -19.82 22.31
N THR A 226 -56.73 -20.20 21.48
CA THR A 226 -57.47 -21.47 21.26
C THR A 226 -58.31 -21.33 19.97
N ALA A 227 -58.80 -22.47 19.45
CA ALA A 227 -60.03 -22.65 18.65
C ALA A 227 -60.03 -22.41 17.12
N ALA A 228 -60.10 -23.56 16.42
CA ALA A 228 -61.05 -23.91 15.36
C ALA A 228 -61.71 -22.82 14.51
N ALA A 229 -61.58 -22.92 13.18
CA ALA A 229 -62.70 -23.09 12.27
C ALA A 229 -62.20 -23.41 10.84
N ARG A 230 -62.67 -24.54 10.31
CA ARG A 230 -62.76 -24.83 8.87
C ARG A 230 -63.59 -23.76 8.19
N TRP A 231 -63.29 -23.40 6.94
CA TRP A 231 -64.26 -23.26 5.85
C TRP A 231 -63.55 -23.26 4.49
N ARG A 232 -64.00 -24.21 3.64
CA ARG A 232 -63.93 -24.39 2.17
C ARG A 232 -62.58 -24.55 1.48
#